data_AF-A0A3D4HZ28-F1
#
_entry.id   AF-A0A3D4HZ28-F1
#
_cell.length_a   1.000
_cell.length_b   1.000
_cell.length_c   1.000
_cell.angle_alpha   90.00
_cell.angle_beta   90.00
_cell.angle_gamma   90.00
#
_symmetry.space_group_name_H-M   'P 1'
#
loop_
_entity.id
_entity.type
_entity.pdbx_description
1 polymer ?
#
loop_
_entity_poly.entity_id
_entity_poly.type
_entity_poly.pdbx_seq_one_letter_code
_entity_poly.pdbx_strand_id
1 'polypeptide(L)'
;MAVNYTVPLSKVIKEFSLKELFMPCPPEKIEIASMDVNRPGLELTGFFDYYDTRRILIFGNAETAYLKSVPRGAREKVLCDLFSK
;
A
#
# COMPACT_ATOMS: atom_id res chain seq x y z
N MET A 1 -2.82 -8.43 26.89
CA MET A 1 -1.56 -8.20 26.15
C MET A 1 -1.80 -8.66 24.72
N ALA A 2 -1.84 -7.76 23.75
CA ALA A 2 -2.02 -8.16 22.36
C ALA A 2 -0.75 -8.89 21.91
N VAL A 3 -0.90 -10.13 21.46
CA VAL A 3 0.20 -10.89 20.89
C VAL A 3 0.53 -10.22 19.55
N ASN A 4 1.74 -9.68 19.43
CA ASN A 4 2.20 -9.09 18.16
C ASN A 4 2.50 -10.24 17.20
N TYR A 5 1.55 -10.55 16.33
CA TYR A 5 1.74 -11.50 15.25
C TYR A 5 2.40 -10.78 14.07
N THR A 6 3.52 -11.30 13.58
CA THR A 6 4.16 -10.84 12.35
C THR A 6 4.24 -11.97 11.35
N VAL A 7 4.03 -11.65 10.07
CA VAL A 7 4.17 -12.59 8.96
C VAL A 7 5.10 -11.96 7.92
N PRO A 8 6.13 -12.67 7.44
CA PRO A 8 6.99 -12.15 6.39
C PRO A 8 6.24 -12.02 5.07
N LEU A 9 6.50 -10.94 4.32
CA LEU A 9 5.89 -10.68 3.01
C LEU A 9 6.14 -11.83 2.02
N SER A 10 7.28 -12.53 2.14
CA SER A 10 7.61 -13.69 1.31
C SER A 10 6.57 -14.81 1.37
N LYS A 11 5.88 -15.01 2.51
CA LYS A 11 4.79 -15.99 2.61
C LYS A 11 3.56 -15.54 1.84
N VAL A 12 3.21 -14.26 1.94
CA VAL A 12 2.06 -13.65 1.24
C VAL A 12 2.26 -13.73 -0.28
N ILE A 13 3.46 -13.40 -0.76
CA ILE A 13 3.79 -13.48 -2.20
C ILE A 13 3.60 -14.92 -2.73
N LYS A 14 4.07 -15.93 -1.98
CA LYS A 14 3.94 -17.34 -2.37
C LYS A 14 2.50 -17.81 -2.35
N GLU A 15 1.76 -17.51 -1.29
CA GLU A 15 0.36 -17.92 -1.12
C GLU A 15 -0.53 -17.36 -2.24
N PHE A 16 -0.38 -16.08 -2.54
CA PHE A 16 -1.18 -15.39 -3.56
C PHE A 16 -0.55 -15.42 -4.96
N SER A 17 0.57 -16.13 -5.14
CA SER A 17 1.32 -16.20 -6.40
C SER A 17 1.56 -14.82 -7.04
N LEU A 18 1.97 -13.84 -6.22
CA LEU A 18 2.15 -12.46 -6.66
C LEU A 18 3.40 -12.32 -7.54
N LYS A 19 3.31 -11.47 -8.57
CA LYS A 19 4.44 -11.11 -9.41
C LYS A 19 5.16 -9.89 -8.83
N GLU A 20 6.43 -10.06 -8.49
CA GLU A 20 7.28 -8.96 -8.06
C GLU A 20 7.63 -8.06 -9.26
N LEU A 21 7.39 -6.76 -9.13
CA LEU A 21 7.76 -5.75 -10.13
C LEU A 21 8.97 -4.93 -9.68
N PHE A 22 8.93 -4.47 -8.43
CA PHE A 22 9.99 -3.72 -7.81
C PHE A 22 10.03 -4.07 -6.32
N MET A 23 11.23 -4.30 -5.80
CA MET A 23 11.43 -4.70 -4.42
C MET A 23 12.72 -4.05 -3.88
N PRO A 24 12.64 -3.10 -2.92
CA PRO A 24 13.82 -2.40 -2.42
C PRO A 24 14.70 -3.26 -1.50
N CYS A 25 14.13 -4.29 -0.87
CA CYS A 25 14.84 -5.20 0.02
C CYS A 25 14.21 -6.60 -0.01
N PRO A 26 14.93 -7.66 0.37
CA PRO A 26 14.39 -9.02 0.31
C PRO A 26 13.05 -9.16 1.05
N PRO A 27 12.04 -9.85 0.46
CA PRO A 27 10.68 -9.93 1.02
C PRO A 27 10.60 -10.67 2.36
N GLU A 28 11.67 -11.36 2.76
CA GLU A 28 11.80 -12.03 4.05
C GLU A 28 12.05 -11.06 5.20
N LYS A 29 12.60 -9.87 4.90
CA LYS A 29 12.90 -8.83 5.91
C LYS A 29 11.72 -7.88 6.14
N ILE A 30 10.72 -7.93 5.26
CA ILE A 30 9.52 -7.09 5.37
C ILE A 30 8.50 -7.85 6.20
N GLU A 31 8.30 -7.40 7.44
CA GLU A 31 7.33 -7.99 8.36
C GLU A 31 5.99 -7.28 8.28
N ILE A 32 4.92 -8.05 8.11
CA ILE A 32 3.54 -7.56 8.12
C ILE A 32 2.95 -7.87 9.48
N ALA A 33 2.62 -6.82 10.24
CA ALA A 33 2.01 -6.93 11.56
C ALA A 33 0.49 -6.66 11.57
N SER A 34 -0.05 -6.12 10.48
CA SER A 34 -1.46 -5.78 10.34
C SER A 34 -2.21 -6.80 9.48
N MET A 35 -3.39 -7.20 9.94
CA MET A 35 -4.34 -8.00 9.13
C MET A 35 -5.15 -7.11 8.17
N ASP A 36 -5.25 -5.82 8.49
CA ASP A 36 -5.97 -4.83 7.67
C ASP A 36 -5.11 -4.31 6.52
N VAL A 37 -5.79 -3.89 5.45
CA VAL A 37 -5.24 -3.31 4.23
C VAL A 37 -5.74 -1.88 4.02
N ASN A 38 -4.92 -1.03 3.40
CA ASN A 38 -5.35 0.29 2.94
C ASN A 38 -5.80 0.22 1.48
N ARG A 39 -6.98 0.77 1.18
CA ARG A 39 -7.48 0.99 -0.18
C ARG A 39 -7.62 2.50 -0.36
N PRO A 40 -6.64 3.17 -0.98
CA PRO A 40 -6.55 4.62 -0.93
C PRO A 40 -7.63 5.22 -1.84
N GLY A 41 -8.67 5.74 -1.22
CA GLY A 41 -9.78 6.40 -1.91
C GLY A 41 -9.79 7.88 -1.59
N LEU A 42 -9.99 8.19 -0.31
CA LEU A 42 -9.90 9.56 0.22
C LEU A 42 -8.46 10.04 0.31
N GLU A 43 -7.51 9.13 0.50
CA GLU A 43 -6.08 9.40 0.51
C GLU A 43 -5.63 9.94 -0.85
N LEU A 44 -6.26 9.51 -1.94
CA LEU A 44 -5.99 10.03 -3.28
C LEU A 44 -6.51 11.46 -3.50
N THR A 45 -7.38 11.95 -2.62
CA THR A 45 -7.82 13.35 -2.62
C THR A 45 -7.04 14.22 -1.62
N GLY A 46 -6.12 13.62 -0.86
CA GLY A 46 -5.26 14.31 0.12
C GLY A 46 -5.71 14.18 1.58
N PHE A 47 -6.66 13.30 1.88
CA PHE A 47 -7.15 13.08 3.25
C PHE A 47 -6.51 11.83 3.87
N PHE A 48 -5.68 12.00 4.90
CA PHE A 48 -4.83 10.93 5.47
C PHE A 48 -5.10 10.61 6.95
N ASP A 49 -6.17 11.11 7.55
CA ASP A 49 -6.39 10.99 9.01
C ASP A 49 -6.48 9.54 9.51
N TYR A 50 -6.88 8.61 8.65
CA TYR A 50 -6.97 7.18 8.95
C TYR A 50 -5.92 6.34 8.19
N TYR A 51 -4.94 6.99 7.56
CA TYR A 51 -3.91 6.31 6.77
C TYR A 51 -2.82 5.73 7.68
N ASP A 52 -2.76 4.40 7.73
CA ASP A 52 -1.75 3.67 8.50
C ASP A 52 -0.68 3.08 7.56
N THR A 53 0.54 3.60 7.65
CA THR A 53 1.67 3.21 6.80
C THR A 53 2.18 1.79 7.04
N ARG A 54 1.72 1.13 8.10
CA ARG A 54 2.08 -0.26 8.43
C ARG A 54 1.22 -1.29 7.69
N ARG A 55 0.14 -0.83 7.06
CA ARG A 55 -0.81 -1.68 6.33
C ARG A 55 -0.40 -1.85 4.88
N ILE A 56 -0.73 -3.01 4.31
CA ILE A 56 -0.52 -3.25 2.89
C ILE A 56 -1.47 -2.34 2.11
N LEU A 57 -0.91 -1.59 1.15
CA LEU A 57 -1.66 -0.72 0.26
C LEU A 57 -2.10 -1.49 -0.99
N ILE A 58 -3.38 -1.41 -1.34
CA ILE A 58 -3.97 -2.10 -2.49
C ILE A 58 -4.57 -1.08 -3.45
N PHE A 59 -4.11 -1.09 -4.70
CA PHE A 59 -4.72 -0.35 -5.80
C PHE A 59 -5.57 -1.30 -6.65
N GLY A 60 -6.87 -1.05 -6.70
CA GLY A 60 -7.81 -1.75 -7.56
C GLY A 60 -8.18 -0.91 -8.79
N ASN A 61 -9.30 -1.30 -9.40
CA ASN A 61 -9.81 -0.64 -10.61
C ASN A 61 -10.29 0.79 -10.34
N ALA A 62 -10.91 1.03 -9.18
CA ALA A 62 -11.45 2.34 -8.82
C ALA A 62 -10.32 3.36 -8.62
N GLU A 63 -9.31 2.99 -7.83
CA GLU A 63 -8.13 3.81 -7.56
C GLU A 63 -7.35 4.08 -8.85
N THR A 64 -7.20 3.05 -9.70
CA THR A 64 -6.55 3.20 -11.00
C THR A 64 -7.32 4.10 -11.95
N ALA A 65 -8.66 3.99 -11.99
CA ALA A 65 -9.51 4.84 -12.82
C ALA A 65 -9.47 6.31 -12.36
N TYR A 66 -9.49 6.54 -11.05
CA TYR A 66 -9.31 7.87 -10.46
C TYR A 66 -7.94 8.46 -10.81
N LEU A 67 -6.85 7.71 -10.61
CA LEU A 67 -5.50 8.18 -10.99
C LEU A 67 -5.36 8.46 -12.49
N LYS A 68 -6.17 7.83 -13.35
CA LYS A 68 -6.22 8.13 -14.80
C LYS A 68 -7.00 9.40 -15.13
N SER A 69 -8.00 9.77 -14.33
CA SER A 69 -8.78 11.00 -14.54
C SER A 69 -8.09 12.25 -14.00
N VAL A 70 -7.19 12.10 -13.03
CA VAL A 70 -6.43 13.21 -12.43
C VAL A 70 -5.31 13.69 -13.36
N PRO A 71 -5.12 15.02 -13.54
CA PRO A 71 -4.01 15.56 -14.33
C PRO A 71 -2.65 15.12 -13.79
N ARG A 72 -1.68 14.91 -14.69
CA ARG A 72 -0.35 14.37 -14.35
C ARG A 72 0.31 15.06 -13.14
N GLY A 73 0.32 16.39 -13.08
CA GLY A 73 0.97 17.11 -11.97
C GLY A 73 0.27 16.90 -10.62
N ALA A 74 -1.06 16.88 -10.60
CA ALA A 74 -1.82 16.59 -9.39
C ALA A 74 -1.65 15.13 -8.95
N ARG A 75 -1.60 14.21 -9.92
CA ARG A 75 -1.37 12.78 -9.68
C ARG A 75 0.01 12.51 -9.07
N GLU A 76 1.06 13.13 -9.60
CA GLU A 76 2.42 13.01 -9.08
C GLU A 76 2.48 13.52 -7.63
N LYS A 77 1.87 14.67 -7.35
CA LYS A 77 1.80 15.23 -6.00
C LYS A 77 1.15 14.27 -5.01
N VAL A 78 -0.05 13.78 -5.33
CA VAL A 78 -0.80 12.86 -4.46
C VAL A 78 -0.03 11.57 -4.18
N LEU A 79 0.59 10.98 -5.20
CA LEU A 79 1.37 9.75 -5.03
C LEU A 79 2.64 10.01 -4.21
N CYS A 80 3.33 11.13 -4.42
CA CYS A 80 4.46 11.52 -3.58
C CYS A 80 4.04 11.70 -2.12
N ASP A 81 2.92 12.38 -1.87
CA ASP A 81 2.40 12.59 -0.51
C ASP A 81 2.09 11.24 0.16
N LEU A 82 1.45 10.31 -0.57
CA LEU A 82 1.10 8.96 -0.10
C LEU A 82 2.31 8.11 0.30
N PHE A 83 3.40 8.17 -0.48
CA PHE A 83 4.63 7.41 -0.23
C PHE A 83 5.62 8.11 0.70
N SER A 84 5.43 9.42 0.97
CA SER A 84 6.29 10.20 1.87
C SER A 84 5.91 10.05 3.35
N LYS A 85 4.72 9.53 3.64
CA LYS A 85 4.20 9.28 4.98
C LYS A 85 4.76 7.97 5.54
#